data_AF-A0A7C9PWS7-F1
#
_entry.id   AF-A0A7C9PWS7-F1
#
_cell.length_a   1.000
_cell.length_b   1.000
_cell.length_c   1.000
_cell.angle_alpha   90.00
_cell.angle_beta   90.00
_cell.angle_gamma   90.00
#
_symmetry.space_group_name_H-M   'P 1'
#
loop_
_entity.id
_entity.type
_entity.pdbx_description
1 polymer ?
#
loop_
_entity_poly.entity_id
_entity_poly.type
_entity_poly.pdbx_seq_one_letter_code
_entity_poly.pdbx_strand_id
1 'polypeptide(L)'
;MVSAVSHAFTKLRAAISYDLNCVINIFLKKIDLGANVKIVNFAPNTHNFLINNEEEKYFLLHTEDGQTLLLNARCSHRGGPLNLGKFTCDGKGIVCPWHGEVCSKKKLYAQSLPMVIRADKATAIIDTHEDSSIQCFKTSLLPNNRERKPAI
;
A
#
# COMPACT_ATOMS: atom_id res chain seq x y z
N MET A 1 -51.66 -9.35 0.19
CA MET A 1 -50.39 -9.87 -0.36
C MET A 1 -49.25 -9.37 0.52
N VAL A 2 -48.66 -10.31 1.30
CA VAL A 2 -47.23 -10.42 1.66
C VAL A 2 -46.56 -9.08 2.07
N SER A 3 -46.51 -8.67 3.35
CA SER A 3 -45.88 -9.35 4.49
C SER A 3 -44.51 -9.94 4.15
N ALA A 4 -43.42 -9.14 4.24
CA ALA A 4 -42.06 -9.71 4.41
C ALA A 4 -40.90 -8.76 4.75
N VAL A 5 -41.06 -7.43 4.91
CA VAL A 5 -39.85 -6.56 5.10
C VAL A 5 -39.79 -5.83 6.45
N SER A 6 -40.91 -5.66 7.14
CA SER A 6 -40.92 -4.93 8.42
C SER A 6 -40.46 -5.78 9.62
N HIS A 7 -40.46 -7.12 9.52
CA HIS A 7 -40.15 -8.00 10.65
C HIS A 7 -38.69 -8.46 10.77
N ALA A 8 -37.82 -8.09 9.82
CA ALA A 8 -36.38 -8.41 9.89
C ALA A 8 -35.56 -7.33 10.62
N PHE A 9 -36.11 -6.14 10.89
CA PHE A 9 -35.39 -5.05 11.55
C PHE A 9 -35.43 -5.11 13.09
N THR A 10 -36.28 -5.93 13.70
CA THR A 10 -36.47 -5.93 15.16
C THR A 10 -35.65 -6.99 15.89
N LYS A 11 -34.94 -7.89 15.18
CA LYS A 11 -34.12 -8.95 15.80
C LYS A 11 -32.61 -8.81 15.62
N LEU A 12 -32.13 -7.71 15.07
CA LEU A 12 -30.69 -7.38 15.06
C LEU A 12 -30.36 -6.16 15.94
N ARG A 13 -31.10 -5.99 17.04
CA ARG A 13 -30.86 -4.95 18.05
C ARG A 13 -30.08 -5.43 19.28
N ALA A 14 -29.50 -6.62 19.21
CA ALA A 14 -28.75 -7.22 20.31
C ALA A 14 -27.44 -7.84 19.82
N ALA A 15 -26.58 -7.03 19.23
CA ALA A 15 -25.12 -7.14 19.30
C ALA A 15 -24.56 -6.07 18.35
N ILE A 16 -23.53 -5.38 18.83
CA ILE A 16 -22.72 -4.44 18.06
C ILE A 16 -23.29 -3.01 18.00
N SER A 17 -23.00 -2.26 19.06
CA SER A 17 -22.90 -0.80 19.03
C SER A 17 -21.70 -0.40 18.16
N TYR A 18 -21.86 -0.43 16.84
CA TYR A 18 -21.05 0.41 15.97
C TYR A 18 -21.93 1.54 15.52
N ASP A 19 -21.59 2.74 15.97
CA ASP A 19 -22.14 3.99 15.50
C ASP A 19 -22.02 4.01 13.98
N LEU A 20 -23.14 3.92 13.27
CA LEU A 20 -23.17 4.01 11.80
C LEU A 20 -22.52 5.32 11.34
N ASN A 21 -22.54 6.38 12.16
CA ASN A 21 -21.86 7.63 11.85
C ASN A 21 -20.33 7.49 11.91
N CYS A 22 -19.77 6.56 12.68
CA CYS A 22 -18.32 6.31 12.70
C CYS A 22 -17.86 5.58 11.43
N VAL A 23 -18.62 4.55 11.00
CA VAL A 23 -18.31 3.81 9.76
C VAL A 23 -18.49 4.71 8.53
N ILE A 24 -19.56 5.51 8.51
CA ILE A 24 -19.82 6.48 7.44
C ILE A 24 -18.77 7.61 7.49
N ASN A 25 -18.36 8.12 8.66
CA ASN A 25 -17.32 9.15 8.74
C ASN A 25 -15.93 8.63 8.37
N ILE A 26 -15.58 7.37 8.65
CA ILE A 26 -14.31 6.77 8.19
C ILE A 26 -14.31 6.62 6.67
N PHE A 27 -15.46 6.28 6.08
CA PHE A 27 -15.59 6.11 4.63
C PHE A 27 -15.69 7.46 3.88
N LEU A 28 -16.36 8.46 4.47
CA LEU A 28 -16.58 9.78 3.85
C LEU A 28 -15.45 10.79 4.13
N LYS A 29 -14.69 10.71 5.24
CA LYS A 29 -13.51 11.57 5.44
C LYS A 29 -12.34 11.26 4.48
N LYS A 30 -12.40 10.15 3.74
CA LYS A 30 -11.46 9.82 2.66
C LYS A 30 -11.91 10.28 1.27
N ILE A 31 -13.16 10.74 1.14
CA ILE A 31 -13.61 11.43 -0.07
C ILE A 31 -13.43 12.92 0.20
N ASP A 32 -12.18 13.32 0.39
CA ASP A 32 -11.84 14.73 0.40
C ASP A 32 -11.89 15.20 -1.06
N LEU A 33 -12.72 16.20 -1.32
CA LEU A 33 -13.14 16.73 -2.63
C LEU A 33 -12.01 17.55 -3.30
N GLY A 34 -10.80 17.00 -3.32
CA GLY A 34 -9.60 17.58 -3.94
C GLY A 34 -8.44 16.61 -4.16
N ALA A 35 -8.55 15.34 -3.73
CA ALA A 35 -7.55 14.32 -4.03
C ALA A 35 -7.78 13.77 -5.44
N ASN A 36 -6.87 14.09 -6.37
CA ASN A 36 -6.89 13.49 -7.69
C ASN A 36 -6.29 12.08 -7.59
N VAL A 37 -7.07 11.05 -7.87
CA VAL A 37 -6.59 9.66 -7.79
C VAL A 37 -6.14 9.20 -9.17
N LYS A 38 -4.95 8.59 -9.26
CA LYS A 38 -4.49 7.91 -10.48
C LYS A 38 -4.48 6.39 -10.29
N ILE A 39 -5.10 5.72 -11.25
CA ILE A 39 -5.02 4.26 -11.40
C ILE A 39 -3.82 3.95 -12.30
N VAL A 40 -2.84 3.25 -11.75
CA VAL A 40 -1.59 2.92 -12.45
C VAL A 40 -1.56 1.44 -12.75
N ASN A 41 -1.34 1.09 -14.01
CA ASN A 41 -1.13 -0.29 -14.45
C ASN A 41 0.32 -0.48 -14.86
N PHE A 42 0.97 -1.51 -14.35
CA PHE A 42 2.38 -1.82 -14.67
C PHE A 42 2.66 -3.31 -14.52
N ALA A 43 3.76 -3.78 -15.12
CA ALA A 43 4.20 -5.16 -15.00
C ALA A 43 5.18 -5.31 -13.82
N PRO A 44 4.78 -5.90 -12.67
CA PRO A 44 5.58 -5.89 -11.43
C PRO A 44 6.89 -6.69 -11.52
N ASN A 45 7.02 -7.56 -12.53
CA ASN A 45 8.25 -8.33 -12.76
C ASN A 45 9.34 -7.47 -13.44
N THR A 46 8.94 -6.53 -14.30
CA THR A 46 9.85 -5.64 -15.05
C THR A 46 9.88 -4.22 -14.50
N HIS A 47 8.92 -3.83 -13.66
CA HIS A 47 8.83 -2.51 -13.04
C HIS A 47 8.62 -2.66 -11.54
N ASN A 48 9.56 -2.18 -10.75
CA ASN A 48 9.56 -2.30 -9.29
C ASN A 48 9.72 -0.94 -8.59
N PHE A 49 9.73 0.15 -9.36
CA PHE A 49 9.88 1.51 -8.87
C PHE A 49 8.95 2.44 -9.66
N LEU A 50 8.25 3.31 -8.96
CA LEU A 50 7.37 4.31 -9.55
C LEU A 50 7.77 5.70 -9.04
N ILE A 51 7.64 6.70 -9.90
CA ILE A 51 7.92 8.09 -9.56
C ILE A 51 6.72 8.93 -9.98
N ASN A 52 6.20 9.74 -9.07
CA ASN A 52 5.20 10.76 -9.33
C ASN A 52 5.87 12.14 -9.32
N ASN A 53 5.82 12.86 -10.46
CA ASN A 53 6.39 14.22 -10.62
C ASN A 53 7.84 14.39 -10.16
N GLU A 54 8.69 13.37 -10.33
CA GLU A 54 10.11 13.35 -9.91
C GLU A 54 10.38 13.38 -8.39
N GLU A 55 9.39 13.75 -7.57
CA GLU A 55 9.54 13.94 -6.13
C GLU A 55 9.16 12.68 -5.34
N GLU A 56 7.94 12.19 -5.54
CA GLU A 56 7.44 11.06 -4.76
C GLU A 56 7.83 9.74 -5.39
N LYS A 57 8.51 8.92 -4.60
CA LYS A 57 9.06 7.65 -5.04
C LYS A 57 8.31 6.54 -4.35
N TYR A 58 7.95 5.52 -5.12
CA TYR A 58 7.32 4.31 -4.63
C TYR A 58 8.10 3.10 -5.10
N PHE A 59 8.09 2.03 -4.32
CA PHE A 59 8.81 0.81 -4.65
C PHE A 59 8.04 -0.44 -4.24
N LEU A 60 8.27 -1.51 -4.98
CA LEU A 60 7.77 -2.83 -4.61
C LEU A 60 8.66 -3.46 -3.55
N LEU A 61 8.05 -3.87 -2.45
CA LEU A 61 8.69 -4.69 -1.43
C LEU A 61 8.10 -6.09 -1.48
N HIS A 62 8.95 -7.08 -1.73
CA HIS A 62 8.59 -8.49 -1.58
C HIS A 62 8.95 -8.93 -0.16
N THR A 63 7.97 -9.46 0.53
CA THR A 63 8.08 -9.92 1.92
C THR A 63 8.31 -11.44 1.97
N GLU A 64 8.87 -11.95 3.07
CA GLU A 64 9.21 -13.38 3.19
C GLU A 64 7.98 -14.31 3.19
N ASP A 65 6.80 -13.81 3.54
CA ASP A 65 5.50 -14.50 3.44
C ASP A 65 4.87 -14.41 2.05
N GLY A 66 5.62 -14.00 1.03
CA GLY A 66 5.20 -13.98 -0.37
C GLY A 66 4.28 -12.81 -0.75
N GLN A 67 4.02 -11.87 0.16
CA GLN A 67 3.25 -10.67 -0.17
C GLN A 67 4.12 -9.65 -0.91
N THR A 68 3.51 -8.92 -1.83
CA THR A 68 4.15 -7.80 -2.53
C THR A 68 3.43 -6.52 -2.16
N LEU A 69 4.16 -5.60 -1.52
CA LEU A 69 3.65 -4.30 -1.08
C LEU A 69 4.14 -3.22 -2.02
N LEU A 70 3.29 -2.23 -2.32
CA LEU A 70 3.71 -0.98 -2.92
C LEU A 70 3.85 0.06 -1.81
N LEU A 71 5.05 0.60 -1.61
CA LEU A 71 5.35 1.51 -0.52
C LEU A 71 5.85 2.84 -1.04
N ASN A 72 5.49 3.94 -0.38
CA ASN A 72 6.23 5.19 -0.53
C ASN A 72 7.66 4.99 0.05
N ALA A 73 8.66 5.46 -0.69
CA ALA A 73 10.07 5.37 -0.31
C ALA A 73 10.39 6.23 0.92
N ARG A 74 9.58 7.23 1.25
CA ARG A 74 9.81 8.15 2.36
C ARG A 74 9.46 7.51 3.70
N CYS A 75 10.48 7.28 4.53
CA CYS A 75 10.30 6.80 5.90
C CYS A 75 9.48 7.80 6.71
N SER A 76 8.34 7.37 7.26
CA SER A 76 7.48 8.21 8.11
C SER A 76 8.14 8.82 9.37
N HIS A 77 9.36 8.42 9.75
CA HIS A 77 10.06 9.07 10.87
C HIS A 77 10.64 10.44 10.46
N ARG A 78 11.61 10.47 9.54
CA ARG A 78 12.28 11.71 9.09
C ARG A 78 12.38 11.86 7.58
N GLY A 79 11.74 10.99 6.82
CA GLY A 79 11.69 11.03 5.37
C GLY A 79 12.74 10.20 4.63
N GLY A 80 13.52 9.38 5.34
CA GLY A 80 14.62 8.65 4.72
C GLY A 80 14.21 7.61 3.68
N PRO A 81 15.06 7.32 2.67
CA PRO A 81 14.73 6.49 1.52
C PRO A 81 14.73 5.00 1.90
N LEU A 82 13.56 4.49 2.28
CA LEU A 82 13.34 3.08 2.64
C LEU A 82 13.67 2.12 1.51
N ASN A 83 13.56 2.54 0.25
CA ASN A 83 14.00 1.74 -0.88
C ASN A 83 15.51 1.42 -0.82
N LEU A 84 16.32 2.27 -0.20
CA LEU A 84 17.76 2.04 0.02
C LEU A 84 18.07 1.35 1.36
N GLY A 85 17.04 0.99 2.13
CA GLY A 85 17.19 0.31 3.41
C GLY A 85 17.58 -1.16 3.25
N LYS A 86 17.97 -1.79 4.36
CA LYS A 86 18.26 -3.23 4.42
C LYS A 86 17.20 -3.93 5.26
N PHE A 87 16.84 -5.16 4.93
CA PHE A 87 16.01 -5.96 5.83
C PHE A 87 16.75 -6.21 7.15
N THR A 88 16.00 -6.30 8.25
CA THR A 88 16.53 -6.86 9.49
C THR A 88 16.89 -8.33 9.28
N CYS A 89 17.84 -8.84 10.06
CA CYS A 89 18.29 -10.25 9.94
C CYS A 89 17.15 -11.26 10.12
N ASP A 90 16.11 -10.90 10.86
CA ASP A 90 14.92 -11.71 11.11
C ASP A 90 13.77 -11.45 10.13
N GLY A 91 13.98 -10.64 9.09
CA GLY A 91 12.97 -10.34 8.07
C GLY A 91 11.78 -9.51 8.56
N LYS A 92 11.77 -9.06 9.82
CA LYS A 92 10.63 -8.36 10.44
C LYS A 92 10.55 -6.88 10.12
N GLY A 93 11.41 -6.32 9.28
CA GLY A 93 11.31 -4.93 8.87
C GLY A 93 12.47 -4.48 7.98
N ILE A 94 12.47 -3.18 7.68
CA ILE A 94 13.54 -2.49 6.94
C ILE A 94 14.23 -1.51 7.89
N VAL A 95 15.55 -1.59 7.99
CA VAL A 95 16.39 -0.59 8.65
C VAL A 95 16.47 0.64 7.74
N CYS A 96 15.99 1.79 8.23
CA CYS A 96 16.07 3.05 7.50
C CYS A 96 17.53 3.52 7.42
N PRO A 97 18.06 3.84 6.23
CA PRO A 97 19.47 4.17 6.07
C PRO A 97 19.87 5.51 6.69
N TRP A 98 18.91 6.40 6.98
CA TRP A 98 19.22 7.72 7.55
C TRP A 98 19.48 7.71 9.06
N HIS A 99 18.78 6.88 9.82
CA HIS A 99 18.84 6.91 11.29
C HIS A 99 18.85 5.53 11.94
N GLY A 100 18.99 4.45 11.17
CA GLY A 100 19.19 3.09 11.68
C GLY A 100 17.97 2.43 12.35
N GLU A 101 16.86 3.15 12.50
CA GLU A 101 15.64 2.58 13.08
C GLU A 101 14.93 1.62 12.13
N VAL A 102 14.27 0.64 12.74
CA VAL A 102 13.51 -0.38 12.01
C VAL A 102 12.10 0.12 11.71
N CYS A 103 11.78 0.21 10.43
CA CYS A 103 10.40 0.20 9.95
C CYS A 103 9.87 -1.23 10.03
N SER A 104 9.14 -1.53 11.10
CA SER A 104 8.59 -2.87 11.34
C SER A 104 7.64 -3.31 10.22
N LYS A 105 7.55 -4.61 10.00
CA LYS A 105 6.66 -5.24 9.02
C LYS A 105 5.23 -4.74 9.20
N LYS A 106 4.71 -4.73 10.43
CA LYS A 106 3.36 -4.19 10.74
C LYS A 106 3.18 -2.77 10.22
N LYS A 107 4.20 -1.91 10.38
CA LYS A 107 4.17 -0.52 9.92
C LYS A 107 4.22 -0.44 8.38
N LEU A 108 5.05 -1.27 7.74
CA LEU A 108 5.12 -1.35 6.28
C LEU A 108 3.77 -1.77 5.68
N TYR A 109 3.08 -2.77 6.24
CA TYR A 109 1.74 -3.17 5.78
C TYR A 109 0.72 -2.05 5.99
N ALA A 110 0.75 -1.37 7.13
CA ALA A 110 -0.16 -0.26 7.39
C ALA A 110 0.07 0.94 6.45
N GLN A 111 1.26 1.05 5.86
CA GLN A 111 1.67 2.13 4.95
C GLN A 111 1.62 1.74 3.47
N SER A 112 1.30 0.48 3.14
CA SER A 112 1.25 0.04 1.75
C SER A 112 0.07 0.66 1.02
N LEU A 113 0.30 1.09 -0.22
CA LEU A 113 -0.73 1.61 -1.10
C LEU A 113 -1.64 0.47 -1.58
N PRO A 114 -2.94 0.75 -1.83
CA PRO A 114 -3.84 -0.21 -2.43
C PRO A 114 -3.32 -0.68 -3.80
N MET A 115 -3.06 -1.97 -3.91
CA MET A 115 -2.59 -2.60 -5.14
C MET A 115 -3.12 -4.03 -5.24
N VAL A 116 -3.53 -4.41 -6.44
CA VAL A 116 -3.85 -5.81 -6.79
C VAL A 116 -2.91 -6.29 -7.89
N ILE A 117 -2.48 -7.54 -7.79
CA ILE A 117 -1.68 -8.20 -8.83
C ILE A 117 -2.51 -9.36 -9.39
N ARG A 118 -2.64 -9.41 -10.72
CA ARG A 118 -3.24 -10.53 -11.45
C ARG A 118 -2.30 -10.92 -12.58
N ALA A 119 -1.78 -12.15 -12.50
CA ALA A 119 -0.77 -12.67 -13.42
C ALA A 119 0.44 -11.72 -13.52
N ASP A 120 0.68 -11.13 -14.69
CA ASP A 120 1.80 -10.26 -15.01
C ASP A 120 1.48 -8.76 -14.91
N LYS A 121 0.29 -8.39 -14.41
CA LYS A 121 -0.16 -7.00 -14.28
C LYS A 121 -0.49 -6.63 -12.84
N ALA A 122 0.09 -5.53 -12.37
CA ALA A 122 -0.27 -4.84 -11.15
C ALA A 122 -1.15 -3.63 -11.48
N THR A 123 -2.18 -3.41 -10.66
CA THR A 123 -3.02 -2.21 -10.69
C THR A 123 -2.97 -1.57 -9.31
N ALA A 124 -2.48 -0.34 -9.23
CA ALA A 124 -2.35 0.42 -7.99
C ALA A 124 -3.17 1.71 -8.04
N ILE A 125 -3.58 2.18 -6.86
CA ILE A 125 -4.26 3.45 -6.66
C ILE A 125 -3.27 4.39 -5.95
N ILE A 126 -2.97 5.52 -6.58
CA ILE A 126 -2.04 6.53 -6.05
C ILE A 126 -2.78 7.85 -5.94
N ASP A 127 -2.74 8.44 -4.75
CA ASP A 127 -3.23 9.80 -4.51
C ASP A 127 -2.26 10.80 -5.14
N THR A 128 -2.79 11.76 -5.89
CA THR A 128 -2.02 12.67 -6.74
C THR A 128 -2.68 14.05 -6.83
N HIS A 129 -2.00 14.97 -7.50
CA HIS A 129 -2.56 16.25 -7.97
C HIS A 129 -2.95 16.16 -9.46
N GLU A 130 -3.79 17.07 -9.95
CA GLU A 130 -4.34 17.08 -11.32
C GLU A 130 -3.28 16.87 -12.41
N ASP A 131 -2.14 17.58 -12.31
CA ASP A 131 -1.05 17.55 -13.29
C ASP A 131 -0.03 16.42 -13.08
N SER A 132 -0.32 15.46 -12.20
CA SER A 132 0.65 14.43 -11.82
C SER A 132 0.97 13.47 -12.96
N SER A 133 2.25 13.14 -13.17
CA SER A 133 2.67 12.12 -14.13
C SER A 133 3.40 11.00 -13.41
N ILE A 134 2.90 9.79 -13.56
CA ILE A 134 3.46 8.60 -12.91
C ILE A 134 4.26 7.81 -13.94
N GLN A 135 5.55 7.66 -13.66
CA GLN A 135 6.48 6.89 -14.48
C GLN A 135 6.92 5.63 -13.74
N CYS A 136 7.02 4.52 -14.46
CA CYS A 136 7.41 3.22 -13.90
C CYS A 136 8.79 2.84 -14.43
N PHE A 137 9.65 2.29 -13.57
CA PHE A 137 11.02 1.90 -13.91
C PHE A 137 11.43 0.58 -13.26
N LYS A 138 12.53 0.02 -13.76
CA LYS A 138 13.30 -1.02 -13.07
C LYS A 138 14.45 -0.40 -12.29
N THR A 139 14.61 -0.77 -11.02
CA THR A 139 15.79 -0.45 -10.21
C THR A 139 16.34 -1.69 -9.51
N SER A 140 17.66 -1.75 -9.34
CA SER A 140 18.35 -2.75 -8.51
C SER A 140 18.51 -2.30 -7.05
N LEU A 141 18.20 -1.04 -6.73
CA LEU A 141 18.44 -0.41 -5.44
C LEU A 141 17.31 -0.66 -4.45
N LEU A 142 16.81 -1.90 -4.36
CA LEU A 142 15.76 -2.26 -3.40
C LEU A 142 16.36 -2.97 -2.17
N PRO A 143 15.64 -3.00 -1.02
CA PRO A 143 16.04 -3.85 0.12
C PRO A 143 16.07 -5.33 -0.27
N ASN A 144 15.43 -5.68 -1.38
CA ASN A 144 15.19 -7.01 -1.89
C ASN A 144 16.24 -7.50 -2.91
N ASN A 145 17.52 -7.18 -2.74
CA ASN A 145 18.57 -7.74 -3.60
C ASN A 145 18.90 -9.21 -3.25
N ARG A 146 17.86 -10.02 -2.94
CA ARG A 146 17.97 -11.48 -3.01
C ARG A 146 17.70 -11.82 -4.48
N GLU A 147 18.74 -12.24 -5.20
CA GLU A 147 18.59 -12.96 -6.45
C GLU A 147 17.46 -13.98 -6.26
N ARG A 148 16.38 -13.88 -7.04
CA ARG A 148 15.32 -14.88 -7.00
C ARG A 148 16.01 -16.21 -7.32
N LYS A 149 16.18 -17.08 -6.33
CA LYS A 149 16.56 -18.46 -6.61
C LYS A 149 15.45 -19.00 -7.53
N PRO A 150 15.75 -19.48 -8.74
CA PRO A 150 14.73 -19.97 -9.64
C PRO A 150 13.93 -21.06 -8.93
N ALA A 151 12.61 -21.05 -9.13
CA ALA A 151 11.75 -22.10 -8.64
C ALA A 151 12.28 -23.43 -9.21
N ILE A 152 12.61 -24.36 -8.31
CA ILE A 152 13.01 -25.74 -8.62
C ILE A 152 11.75 -26.53 -8.91
#